data_AF-A0A7J3J9A7-F1
#
_entry.id   AF-A0A7J3J9A7-F1
#
_cell.length_a   1.000
_cell.length_b   1.000
_cell.length_c   1.000
_cell.angle_alpha   90.00
_cell.angle_beta   90.00
_cell.angle_gamma   90.00
#
_symmetry.space_group_name_H-M   'P 1'
#
loop_
_entity.id
_entity.type
_entity.pdbx_description
1 polymer ?
#
loop_
_entity_poly.entity_id
_entity_poly.type
_entity_poly.pdbx_seq_one_letter_code
_entity_poly.pdbx_strand_id
1 'polypeptide(L)'
;MIGFSENEQIIKFTVLESSRELERSKLKPLTAGVQVMFCRFRSCQRWEIQAFLFDKAVFKSQQEARAFLDKHFKTEISSLLDYQAFNEKRRRLLNAWMKTSELKQS
;
A
#
# COMPACT_ATOMS: atom_id res chain seq x y z
N MET A 1 13.19 7.20 -0.49
CA MET A 1 12.50 7.95 -1.56
C MET A 1 11.07 7.45 -1.69
N ILE A 2 10.08 8.36 -1.63
CA ILE A 2 8.67 8.11 -2.02
C ILE A 2 8.60 8.09 -3.55
N GLY A 3 7.84 7.16 -4.13
CA GLY A 3 7.71 7.01 -5.58
C GLY A 3 7.98 5.60 -6.10
N PHE A 4 8.16 5.50 -7.42
CA PHE A 4 8.39 4.23 -8.09
C PHE A 4 9.84 3.76 -8.01
N SER A 5 9.99 2.47 -7.82
CA SER A 5 11.23 1.72 -7.97
C SER A 5 10.88 0.36 -8.57
N GLU A 6 11.73 -0.22 -9.41
CA GLU A 6 11.47 -1.54 -9.99
C GLU A 6 12.70 -2.43 -9.92
N ASN A 7 12.45 -3.74 -9.89
CA ASN A 7 13.45 -4.77 -10.13
C ASN A 7 12.94 -5.71 -11.25
N GLU A 8 13.58 -6.87 -11.40
CA GLU A 8 13.23 -7.84 -12.45
C GLU A 8 11.82 -8.41 -12.30
N GLN A 9 11.27 -8.46 -11.08
CA GLN A 9 10.02 -9.16 -10.77
C GLN A 9 8.89 -8.23 -10.35
N ILE A 10 9.20 -7.07 -9.79
CA ILE A 10 8.25 -6.23 -9.08
C ILE A 10 8.46 -4.75 -9.45
N ILE A 11 7.36 -4.04 -9.66
CA ILE A 11 7.31 -2.58 -9.62
C ILE A 11 6.75 -2.20 -8.25
N LYS A 12 7.50 -1.41 -7.48
CA LYS A 12 7.12 -0.94 -6.16
C LYS A 12 6.81 0.54 -6.21
N PHE A 13 5.66 0.92 -5.67
CA PHE A 13 5.32 2.31 -5.38
C PHE A 13 5.36 2.55 -3.87
N THR A 14 6.38 3.27 -3.40
CA THR A 14 6.55 3.60 -1.98
C THR A 14 5.70 4.82 -1.63
N VAL A 15 4.88 4.70 -0.59
CA VAL A 15 3.99 5.76 -0.09
C VAL A 15 4.49 6.34 1.23
N LEU A 16 5.14 5.50 2.05
CA LEU A 16 5.77 5.92 3.29
C LEU A 16 7.20 5.38 3.33
N GLU A 17 8.15 6.26 3.60
CA GLU A 17 9.54 5.86 3.74
C GLU A 17 9.75 5.04 5.02
N SER A 18 10.67 4.07 4.93
CA SER A 18 11.06 3.31 6.11
C SER A 18 11.83 4.21 7.07
N SER A 19 11.24 4.52 8.23
CA SER A 19 11.91 5.26 9.30
C SER A 19 12.17 4.37 10.52
N ARG A 20 12.98 4.85 11.47
CA ARG A 20 13.21 4.18 12.76
C ARG A 20 11.94 4.04 13.61
N GLU A 21 10.89 4.79 13.26
CA GLU A 21 9.59 4.77 13.92
C GLU A 21 8.70 3.64 13.43
N LEU A 22 9.06 2.95 12.33
CA LEU A 22 8.34 1.80 11.83
C LEU A 22 8.92 0.51 12.44
N GLU A 23 8.05 -0.39 12.87
CA GLU A 23 8.45 -1.58 13.63
C GLU A 23 8.27 -2.87 12.85
N ARG A 24 7.17 -3.00 12.12
CA ARG A 24 6.77 -4.26 11.49
C ARG A 24 6.08 -3.98 10.17
N SER A 25 6.52 -4.68 9.12
CA SER A 25 5.85 -4.68 7.82
C SER A 25 5.15 -6.00 7.55
N LYS A 26 3.96 -5.96 6.97
CA LYS A 26 3.17 -7.11 6.55
C LYS A 26 2.72 -6.93 5.11
N LEU A 27 2.84 -7.97 4.31
CA LEU A 27 2.36 -8.01 2.92
C LEU A 27 1.01 -8.69 2.84
N LYS A 28 0.13 -8.14 2.00
CA LYS A 28 -1.17 -8.73 1.69
C LYS A 28 -1.52 -8.59 0.21
N PRO A 29 -2.03 -9.64 -0.43
CA PRO A 29 -2.59 -9.51 -1.76
C PRO A 29 -3.85 -8.65 -1.71
N LEU A 30 -3.96 -7.70 -2.63
CA LEU A 30 -5.16 -6.88 -2.82
C LEU A 30 -5.99 -7.42 -3.99
N THR A 31 -5.32 -7.69 -5.11
CA THR A 31 -5.88 -8.32 -6.30
C THR A 31 -4.78 -9.07 -7.04
N ALA A 32 -5.10 -9.75 -8.14
CA ALA A 32 -4.12 -10.46 -8.96
C ALA A 32 -2.98 -9.52 -9.38
N GLY A 33 -1.74 -9.91 -9.05
CA GLY A 33 -0.54 -9.12 -9.36
C GLY A 33 -0.35 -7.85 -8.53
N VAL A 34 -1.18 -7.58 -7.50
CA VAL A 34 -1.03 -6.40 -6.63
C VAL A 34 -1.01 -6.81 -5.16
N GLN A 35 0.04 -6.42 -4.45
CA GLN A 35 0.17 -6.56 -3.01
C GLN A 35 0.31 -5.20 -2.33
N VAL A 36 -0.19 -5.08 -1.11
CA VAL A 36 -0.04 -3.90 -0.27
C VAL A 36 0.86 -4.27 0.91
N MET A 37 1.89 -3.46 1.11
CA MET A 37 2.76 -3.49 2.26
C MET A 37 2.20 -2.54 3.30
N PHE A 38 1.80 -3.08 4.44
CA PHE A 38 1.41 -2.32 5.63
C PHE A 38 2.57 -2.27 6.60
N CYS A 39 2.74 -1.17 7.30
CA CYS A 39 3.69 -0.99 8.39
C CYS A 39 2.96 -0.56 9.65
N ARG A 40 3.57 -0.78 10.81
CA ARG A 40 3.09 -0.31 12.11
C ARG A 40 4.08 0.66 12.72
N PHE A 41 3.59 1.76 13.27
CA PHE A 41 4.40 2.71 14.03
C PHE A 41 4.72 2.17 15.43
N ARG A 42 5.91 2.45 15.96
CA ARG A 42 6.34 2.00 17.30
C ARG A 42 5.58 2.69 18.42
N SER A 43 5.36 4.00 18.27
CA SER A 43 4.72 4.86 19.27
C SER A 43 3.19 4.80 19.25
N CYS A 44 2.58 4.17 18.24
CA CYS A 44 1.13 4.02 18.18
C CYS A 44 0.72 2.67 17.59
N GLN A 45 -0.40 2.11 18.05
CA GLN A 45 -0.96 0.85 17.52
C GLN A 45 -1.52 0.99 16.09
N ARG A 46 -1.19 2.10 15.40
CA ARG A 46 -1.72 2.44 14.07
C ARG A 46 -0.91 1.71 12.99
N TRP A 47 -1.65 1.02 12.13
CA TRP A 47 -1.12 0.44 10.91
C TRP A 47 -1.35 1.38 9.73
N GLU A 48 -0.43 1.37 8.79
CA GLU A 48 -0.32 2.37 7.73
C GLU A 48 0.21 1.72 6.46
N ILE A 49 -0.32 2.10 5.28
CA ILE A 49 0.22 1.61 4.01
C ILE A 49 1.62 2.20 3.82
N GLN A 50 2.58 1.33 3.58
CA GLN A 50 3.97 1.66 3.29
C GLN A 50 4.25 1.67 1.78
N ALA A 51 3.75 0.68 1.05
CA ALA A 51 3.98 0.56 -0.39
C ALA A 51 2.93 -0.32 -1.08
N PHE A 52 2.79 -0.13 -2.38
CA PHE A 52 2.14 -1.08 -3.29
C PHE A 52 3.21 -1.82 -4.09
N LEU A 53 3.05 -3.14 -4.23
CA LEU A 53 3.91 -3.99 -5.04
C LEU A 53 3.09 -4.55 -6.20
N PHE A 54 3.58 -4.39 -7.41
CA PHE A 54 2.97 -4.84 -8.64
C PHE A 54 3.87 -5.90 -9.26
N ASP A 55 3.33 -7.09 -9.48
CA ASP A 55 4.03 -8.19 -10.11
C ASP A 55 4.23 -7.91 -11.61
N LYS A 56 5.47 -7.97 -12.10
CA LYS A 56 5.81 -7.76 -13.52
C LYS A 56 5.31 -8.88 -14.43
N ALA A 57 4.87 -10.01 -13.88
CA ALA A 57 4.10 -11.00 -14.63
C ALA A 57 2.77 -10.41 -15.16
N VAL A 58 2.15 -9.50 -14.40
CA VAL A 58 0.86 -8.86 -14.71
C VAL A 58 1.03 -7.42 -15.20
N PHE A 59 1.88 -6.63 -14.53
CA PHE A 59 2.11 -5.20 -14.81
C PHE A 59 3.47 -5.00 -15.47
N LYS A 60 3.52 -4.83 -16.79
CA LYS A 60 4.77 -4.82 -17.55
C LYS A 60 5.58 -3.54 -17.41
N SER A 61 4.96 -2.46 -16.95
CA SER A 61 5.61 -1.15 -16.85
C SER A 61 5.11 -0.32 -15.66
N GLN A 62 5.93 0.64 -15.23
CA GLN A 62 5.51 1.63 -14.23
C GLN A 62 4.29 2.43 -14.68
N GLN A 63 4.13 2.66 -15.99
CA GLN A 63 2.96 3.33 -16.54
C GLN A 63 1.69 2.52 -16.33
N GLU A 64 1.72 1.19 -16.47
CA GLU A 64 0.58 0.32 -16.17
C GLU A 64 0.25 0.30 -14.68
N ALA A 65 1.27 0.20 -13.82
CA ALA A 65 1.09 0.28 -12.37
C ALA A 65 0.50 1.65 -11.96
N ARG A 66 0.99 2.73 -12.57
CA ARG A 66 0.47 4.08 -12.38
C ARG A 66 -0.96 4.19 -12.89
N ALA A 67 -1.28 3.66 -14.06
CA ALA A 67 -2.63 3.66 -14.60
C ALA A 67 -3.60 2.85 -13.73
N PHE A 68 -3.15 1.77 -13.09
CA PHE A 68 -3.93 1.03 -12.10
C PHE A 68 -4.19 1.87 -10.86
N LEU A 69 -3.13 2.48 -10.31
CA LEU A 69 -3.25 3.39 -9.17
C LEU A 69 -4.20 4.54 -9.51
N ASP A 70 -4.02 5.18 -10.65
CA ASP A 70 -4.90 6.22 -11.15
C ASP A 70 -6.32 5.67 -11.36
N LYS A 71 -6.55 4.52 -11.98
CA LYS A 71 -7.93 4.03 -12.20
C LYS A 71 -8.67 3.72 -10.90
N HIS A 72 -7.98 3.11 -9.92
CA HIS A 72 -8.60 2.62 -8.70
C HIS A 72 -8.54 3.63 -7.54
N PHE A 73 -7.72 4.67 -7.69
CA PHE A 73 -7.43 5.67 -6.66
C PHE A 73 -7.38 7.13 -7.22
N LYS A 74 -7.77 7.40 -8.49
CA LYS A 74 -7.64 8.71 -9.22
C LYS A 74 -8.13 9.93 -8.47
N THR A 75 -9.27 9.82 -7.81
CA THR A 75 -9.88 10.93 -7.08
C THR A 75 -9.13 11.27 -5.79
N GLU A 76 -8.20 10.42 -5.36
CA GLU A 76 -7.45 10.53 -4.10
C GLU A 76 -5.92 10.55 -4.31
N ILE A 77 -5.44 10.41 -5.55
CA ILE A 77 -4.00 10.49 -5.91
C ILE A 77 -3.57 11.93 -6.18
N SER A 78 -4.42 12.75 -6.81
CA SER A 78 -4.25 14.21 -6.79
C SER A 78 -4.26 14.75 -5.35
N SER A 79 -4.93 14.03 -4.45
CA SER A 79 -4.95 14.25 -3.01
C SER A 79 -3.94 13.37 -2.24
N LEU A 80 -2.91 12.79 -2.85
CA LEU A 80 -1.77 12.24 -2.09
C LEU A 80 -1.00 13.35 -1.34
N LEU A 81 -1.29 14.61 -1.67
CA LEU A 81 -0.90 15.80 -0.89
C LEU A 81 -1.98 16.24 0.12
N ASP A 82 -3.19 15.68 0.07
CA ASP A 82 -4.29 16.00 0.98
C ASP A 82 -4.56 14.82 1.93
N TYR A 83 -4.03 14.96 3.14
CA TYR A 83 -3.87 13.92 4.15
C TYR A 83 -5.20 13.28 4.64
N GLN A 84 -6.34 13.96 4.50
CA GLN A 84 -7.62 13.52 5.06
C GLN A 84 -8.36 12.46 4.24
N ALA A 85 -8.52 12.65 2.92
CA ALA A 85 -9.24 11.70 2.06
C ALA A 85 -8.48 10.35 1.94
N PHE A 86 -7.15 10.45 1.85
CA PHE A 86 -6.24 9.30 1.84
C PHE A 86 -6.36 8.44 3.12
N ASN A 87 -6.64 9.04 4.28
CA ASN A 87 -6.85 8.32 5.53
C ASN A 87 -8.13 7.48 5.56
N GLU A 88 -9.19 7.87 4.85
CA GLU A 88 -10.47 7.18 4.93
C GLU A 88 -10.45 5.85 4.18
N LYS A 89 -9.86 5.81 2.97
CA LYS A 89 -9.68 4.57 2.22
C LYS A 89 -8.57 3.70 2.79
N ARG A 90 -7.50 4.30 3.36
CA ARG A 90 -6.55 3.56 4.23
C ARG A 90 -7.27 2.92 5.39
N ARG A 91 -8.11 3.65 6.13
CA ARG A 91 -8.91 3.11 7.24
C ARG A 91 -9.83 1.99 6.78
N ARG A 92 -10.46 2.07 5.61
CA ARG A 92 -11.30 0.99 5.06
C ARG A 92 -10.48 -0.26 4.71
N LEU A 93 -9.34 -0.11 4.04
CA LEU A 93 -8.43 -1.22 3.72
C LEU A 93 -7.80 -1.82 4.99
N LEU A 94 -7.44 -0.97 5.95
CA LEU A 94 -6.93 -1.36 7.25
C LEU A 94 -7.98 -2.11 8.06
N ASN A 95 -9.22 -1.64 8.06
CA ASN A 95 -10.34 -2.31 8.72
C ASN A 95 -10.65 -3.66 8.06
N ALA A 96 -10.61 -3.73 6.72
CA ALA A 96 -10.75 -5.00 6.02
C ALA A 96 -9.63 -5.97 6.41
N TRP A 97 -8.39 -5.48 6.53
CA TRP A 97 -7.25 -6.24 7.03
C TRP A 97 -7.41 -6.69 8.48
N MET A 98 -7.80 -5.80 9.41
CA MET A 98 -8.00 -6.15 10.82
C MET A 98 -9.08 -7.21 10.97
N LYS A 99 -10.22 -7.05 10.30
CA LYS A 99 -11.30 -8.06 10.29
C LYS A 99 -10.84 -9.41 9.76
N THR A 100 -10.07 -9.44 8.67
CA THR A 100 -9.51 -10.71 8.15
C THR A 100 -8.40 -11.29 9.02
N SER A 101 -7.74 -10.48 9.84
CA SER A 101 -6.72 -10.93 10.80
C SER A 101 -7.31 -11.47 12.10
N GLU A 102 -8.43 -10.91 12.58
CA GLU A 102 -9.19 -11.41 13.73
C GLU A 102 -9.82 -12.78 13.45
N LEU A 103 -10.37 -12.98 12.24
CA LEU A 103 -10.93 -14.25 11.79
C LEU A 103 -9.93 -15.42 11.72
N LYS A 104 -8.61 -15.15 11.73
CA LYS A 104 -7.57 -16.19 11.70
C LYS A 104 -7.09 -16.61 13.10
N GLN A 105 -7.61 -15.99 14.16
CA GLN A 105 -7.26 -16.32 15.55
C GLN A 105 -8.41 -16.99 16.33
N SER A 106 -9.52 -17.33 15.66
CA SER A 106 -10.63 -18.13 16.21
C SER A 106 -10.60 -19.55 15.70
#